data_AF-A0A932K8D3-F1
#
_entry.id   AF-A0A932K8D3-F1
#
_cell.length_a   1.000
_cell.length_b   1.000
_cell.length_c   1.000
_cell.angle_alpha   90.00
_cell.angle_beta   90.00
_cell.angle_gamma   90.00
#
_symmetry.space_group_name_H-M   'P 1'
#
loop_
_entity.id
_entity.type
_entity.pdbx_description
1 polymer ?
#
loop_
_entity_poly.entity_id
_entity_poly.type
_entity_poly.pdbx_seq_one_letter_code
_entity_poly.pdbx_strand_id
1 'polypeptide(L)'
;PRRSGTVYAGTTRAGIFRSMDGGATWTALNEGLGSTSVLSLVADRSEATTLYAGTVAGLYRRTDGEARWTMLGGERLRSVTAVAPDPHHVDSLYAGTGGFVLKSLDGGQSWTDLSQWVLSPMPRRPTQMESERPQAPATGHSTRERR
;
A
#
# COMPACT_ATOMS: atom_id res chain seq x y z
N PRO A 1 -16.48 2.85 2.09
CA PRO A 1 -17.58 2.93 1.11
C PRO A 1 -18.50 4.13 1.39
N ARG A 2 -18.68 5.03 0.41
CA ARG A 2 -19.52 6.24 0.54
C ARG A 2 -20.99 6.04 0.16
N ARG A 3 -21.39 4.80 -0.21
CA ARG A 3 -22.79 4.44 -0.50
C ARG A 3 -23.39 3.74 0.72
N SER A 4 -24.41 4.37 1.30
CA SER A 4 -25.19 3.78 2.39
C SER A 4 -25.75 2.43 1.93
N GLY A 5 -25.58 1.37 2.74
CA GLY A 5 -26.13 0.03 2.49
C GLY A 5 -25.31 -0.90 1.58
N THR A 6 -24.21 -0.47 0.96
CA THR A 6 -23.36 -1.41 0.19
C THR A 6 -22.41 -2.18 1.10
N VAL A 7 -22.49 -3.51 1.06
CA VAL A 7 -21.64 -4.42 1.84
C VAL A 7 -20.98 -5.44 0.91
N TYR A 8 -19.74 -5.81 1.22
CA TYR A 8 -19.03 -6.86 0.50
C TYR A 8 -18.59 -7.94 1.49
N ALA A 9 -18.65 -9.19 1.06
CA ALA A 9 -18.22 -10.34 1.85
C ALA A 9 -17.29 -11.22 1.01
N GLY A 10 -16.07 -11.43 1.49
CA GLY A 10 -15.16 -12.46 1.00
C GLY A 10 -15.38 -13.75 1.77
N THR A 11 -15.41 -14.88 1.07
CA THR A 11 -15.63 -16.21 1.67
C THR A 11 -14.44 -17.12 1.39
N THR A 12 -14.32 -18.19 2.17
CA THR A 12 -13.21 -19.15 2.05
C THR A 12 -13.37 -20.12 0.87
N ARG A 13 -14.57 -20.27 0.30
CA ARG A 13 -14.85 -21.27 -0.74
C ARG A 13 -15.75 -20.81 -1.89
N ALA A 14 -16.47 -19.71 -1.73
CA ALA A 14 -17.48 -19.27 -2.70
C ALA A 14 -17.18 -17.89 -3.32
N GLY A 15 -16.00 -17.31 -3.02
CA GLY A 15 -15.56 -16.05 -3.59
C GLY A 15 -16.14 -14.84 -2.86
N ILE A 16 -16.41 -13.79 -3.63
CA ILE A 16 -16.84 -12.48 -3.16
C ILE A 16 -18.32 -12.27 -3.50
N PHE A 17 -19.06 -11.72 -2.55
CA PHE A 17 -20.45 -11.34 -2.72
C PHE A 17 -20.63 -9.86 -2.40
N ARG A 18 -21.54 -9.21 -3.12
CA ARG A 18 -21.96 -7.82 -2.90
C ARG A 18 -23.43 -7.77 -2.53
N SER A 19 -23.75 -7.01 -1.51
CA SER A 19 -25.09 -6.55 -1.19
C SER A 19 -25.18 -5.04 -1.43
N MET A 20 -26.32 -4.58 -1.94
CA MET A 20 -26.64 -3.15 -2.11
C MET A 20 -27.76 -2.68 -1.19
N ASP A 21 -28.29 -3.57 -0.36
CA ASP A 21 -29.48 -3.40 0.48
C ASP A 21 -29.20 -3.71 1.96
N GLY A 22 -27.97 -3.46 2.42
CA GLY A 22 -27.59 -3.64 3.82
C GLY A 22 -27.42 -5.09 4.26
N GLY A 23 -27.28 -6.02 3.31
CA GLY A 23 -27.07 -7.45 3.56
C GLY A 23 -28.32 -8.32 3.39
N ALA A 24 -29.44 -7.77 2.91
CA ALA A 24 -30.68 -8.53 2.71
C ALA A 24 -30.60 -9.45 1.48
N THR A 25 -29.99 -8.98 0.38
CA THR A 25 -29.72 -9.79 -0.81
C THR A 25 -28.25 -9.69 -1.22
N TRP A 26 -27.77 -10.76 -1.85
CA TRP A 26 -26.36 -10.90 -2.23
C TRP A 26 -26.24 -11.35 -3.67
N THR A 27 -25.31 -10.73 -4.41
CA THR A 27 -24.95 -11.13 -5.77
C THR A 27 -23.48 -11.51 -5.80
N ALA A 28 -23.17 -12.63 -6.44
CA ALA A 28 -21.79 -13.07 -6.64
C ALA A 28 -21.02 -12.07 -7.51
N LEU A 29 -19.78 -11.81 -7.13
CA LEU A 29 -18.88 -10.87 -7.80
C LEU A 29 -17.55 -11.60 -8.09
N ASN A 30 -17.60 -12.73 -8.79
CA ASN A 30 -16.46 -13.66 -8.89
C ASN A 30 -15.76 -13.68 -10.25
N GLU A 31 -16.34 -13.04 -11.27
CA GLU A 31 -15.78 -13.08 -12.62
C GLU A 31 -14.35 -12.53 -12.66
N GLY A 32 -13.40 -13.31 -13.17
CA GLY A 32 -11.98 -12.92 -13.27
C GLY A 32 -11.11 -13.29 -12.05
N LEU A 33 -11.70 -13.78 -10.95
CA LEU A 33 -10.90 -14.32 -9.83
C LEU A 33 -10.25 -15.65 -10.24
N GLY A 34 -8.96 -15.79 -9.95
CA GLY A 34 -8.26 -17.08 -10.11
C GLY A 34 -8.50 -18.05 -8.96
N SER A 35 -9.14 -17.61 -7.87
CA SER A 35 -9.58 -18.49 -6.78
C SER A 35 -10.77 -17.87 -6.01
N THR A 36 -11.66 -18.73 -5.53
CA THR A 36 -12.78 -18.38 -4.65
C THR A 36 -12.42 -18.36 -3.17
N SER A 37 -11.17 -18.70 -2.81
CA SER A 37 -10.68 -18.58 -1.43
C SER A 37 -10.15 -17.18 -1.20
N VAL A 38 -11.02 -16.30 -0.71
CA VAL A 38 -10.72 -14.90 -0.40
C VAL A 38 -10.14 -14.80 1.00
N LEU A 39 -8.97 -14.17 1.10
CA LEU A 39 -8.22 -14.00 2.35
C LEU A 39 -8.31 -12.55 2.85
N SER A 40 -8.44 -11.58 1.93
CA SER A 40 -8.57 -10.17 2.25
C SER A 40 -9.46 -9.49 1.22
N LEU A 41 -10.29 -8.53 1.64
CA LEU A 41 -11.13 -7.72 0.78
C LEU A 41 -11.23 -6.31 1.34
N VAL A 42 -10.82 -5.33 0.55
CA VAL A 42 -10.80 -3.92 0.96
C VAL A 42 -11.32 -3.03 -0.16
N ALA A 43 -12.09 -2.02 0.22
CA ALA A 43 -12.48 -0.94 -0.67
C ALA A 43 -11.51 0.23 -0.49
N ASP A 44 -11.03 0.77 -1.60
CA ASP A 44 -10.27 2.01 -1.57
C ASP A 44 -11.19 3.16 -1.14
N ARG A 45 -10.71 3.98 -0.19
CA ARG A 45 -11.44 5.16 0.27
C ARG A 45 -11.07 6.41 -0.49
N SER A 46 -9.86 6.45 -1.07
CA SER A 46 -9.38 7.51 -1.95
C SER A 46 -10.04 7.38 -3.33
N GLU A 47 -10.22 6.14 -3.79
CA GLU A 47 -10.96 5.80 -5.01
C GLU A 47 -12.26 5.06 -4.67
N ALA A 48 -13.35 5.81 -4.53
CA ALA A 48 -14.62 5.31 -3.98
C ALA A 48 -15.27 4.13 -4.74
N THR A 49 -14.70 3.74 -5.89
CA THR A 49 -15.19 2.70 -6.81
C THR A 49 -14.22 1.54 -6.99
N THR A 50 -13.09 1.51 -6.28
CA THR A 50 -12.06 0.48 -6.43
C THR A 50 -12.10 -0.51 -5.28
N LEU A 51 -12.07 -1.80 -5.59
CA LEU A 51 -11.94 -2.91 -4.66
C LEU A 51 -10.67 -3.68 -4.93
N TYR A 52 -10.06 -4.16 -3.85
CA TYR A 52 -8.92 -5.08 -3.90
C TYR A 52 -9.24 -6.36 -3.14
N ALA A 53 -8.90 -7.49 -3.74
CA ALA A 53 -9.10 -8.81 -3.15
C ALA A 53 -7.78 -9.59 -3.11
N GLY A 54 -7.34 -9.93 -1.90
CA GLY A 54 -6.28 -10.91 -1.68
C GLY A 54 -6.89 -12.31 -1.65
N THR A 55 -6.38 -13.21 -2.48
CA THR A 55 -6.78 -14.61 -2.53
C THR A 55 -5.56 -15.52 -2.43
N VAL A 56 -5.80 -16.84 -2.33
CA VAL A 56 -4.71 -17.84 -2.44
C VAL A 56 -4.00 -17.79 -3.80
N ALA A 57 -4.71 -17.42 -4.87
CA ALA A 57 -4.15 -17.34 -6.22
C ALA A 57 -3.42 -16.02 -6.49
N GLY A 58 -3.76 -14.94 -5.77
CA GLY A 58 -3.06 -13.67 -5.85
C GLY A 58 -3.90 -12.45 -5.48
N LEU A 59 -3.38 -11.27 -5.81
CA LEU A 59 -4.05 -9.99 -5.61
C LEU A 59 -4.84 -9.61 -6.87
N TYR A 60 -6.07 -9.16 -6.67
CA TYR A 60 -6.96 -8.73 -7.74
C TYR A 60 -7.50 -7.34 -7.46
N ARG A 61 -7.75 -6.58 -8.52
CA ARG A 61 -8.45 -5.29 -8.49
C ARG A 61 -9.74 -5.37 -9.30
N ARG A 62 -10.75 -4.64 -8.88
CA ARG A 62 -11.97 -4.38 -9.64
C ARG A 62 -12.39 -2.93 -9.45
N THR A 63 -12.74 -2.26 -10.54
CA THR A 63 -13.28 -0.89 -10.54
C THR A 63 -14.76 -0.88 -10.94
N ASP A 64 -15.54 0.09 -10.47
CA ASP A 64 -16.90 0.28 -10.99
C ASP A 64 -16.83 0.69 -12.47
N GLY A 65 -17.31 -0.19 -13.35
CA GLY A 65 -17.18 -0.06 -14.80
C GLY A 65 -16.55 -1.30 -15.43
N GLU A 66 -15.73 -2.02 -14.67
CA GLU A 66 -15.21 -3.32 -15.07
C GLU A 66 -16.16 -4.46 -14.64
N ALA A 67 -16.48 -5.34 -15.60
CA ALA A 67 -17.33 -6.50 -15.36
C ALA A 67 -16.62 -7.57 -14.49
N ARG A 68 -15.29 -7.56 -14.44
CA ARG A 68 -14.46 -8.63 -13.87
C ARG A 68 -13.30 -8.10 -13.03
N TRP A 69 -12.73 -8.99 -12.23
CA TRP A 69 -11.48 -8.79 -11.52
C TRP A 69 -10.29 -8.94 -12.45
N THR A 70 -9.27 -8.12 -12.20
CA THR A 70 -7.99 -8.14 -12.92
C THR A 70 -6.86 -8.45 -11.94
N MET A 71 -6.02 -9.43 -12.27
CA MET A 71 -4.87 -9.80 -11.43
C MET A 71 -3.81 -8.70 -11.45
N LEU A 72 -3.23 -8.40 -10.28
CA LEU A 72 -2.14 -7.45 -10.10
C LEU A 72 -0.83 -8.17 -9.77
N GLY A 73 0.30 -7.65 -10.25
CA GLY A 73 1.65 -8.15 -9.95
C GLY A 73 2.01 -9.55 -10.46
N GLY A 74 1.08 -10.24 -11.14
CA GLY A 74 1.28 -11.57 -11.71
C GLY A 74 1.69 -12.62 -10.68
N GLU A 75 2.43 -13.63 -11.11
CA GLU A 75 2.84 -14.79 -10.30
C GLU A 75 3.67 -14.46 -9.05
N ARG A 76 4.18 -13.23 -8.92
CA ARG A 76 4.94 -12.79 -7.74
C ARG A 76 4.05 -12.57 -6.52
N LEU A 77 2.76 -12.31 -6.73
CA LEU A 77 1.78 -12.13 -5.66
C LEU A 77 0.91 -13.37 -5.59
N ARG A 78 1.32 -14.34 -4.77
CA ARG A 78 0.50 -15.50 -4.38
C ARG A 78 0.19 -15.46 -2.90
N SER A 79 -0.93 -16.08 -2.53
CA SER A 79 -1.39 -16.16 -1.13
C SER A 79 -1.36 -14.82 -0.42
N VAL A 80 -2.12 -13.86 -0.96
CA VAL A 80 -2.19 -12.49 -0.47
C VAL A 80 -3.16 -12.45 0.71
N THR A 81 -2.63 -12.37 1.91
CA THR A 81 -3.38 -12.43 3.17
C THR A 81 -3.83 -11.05 3.65
N ALA A 82 -3.19 -9.98 3.18
CA ALA A 82 -3.55 -8.61 3.51
C ALA A 82 -3.31 -7.69 2.32
N VAL A 83 -4.21 -6.74 2.12
CA VAL A 83 -4.03 -5.62 1.17
C VAL A 83 -4.46 -4.32 1.85
N ALA A 84 -3.69 -3.26 1.64
CA ALA A 84 -3.96 -1.94 2.19
C ALA A 84 -3.61 -0.84 1.16
N PRO A 85 -4.62 -0.22 0.52
CA PRO A 85 -4.44 1.02 -0.22
C PRO A 85 -4.00 2.16 0.70
N ASP A 86 -3.11 3.03 0.23
CA ASP A 86 -2.66 4.22 0.95
C ASP A 86 -3.72 5.33 0.82
N PRO A 87 -4.37 5.76 1.92
CA PRO A 87 -5.40 6.79 1.83
C PRO A 87 -4.87 8.19 1.48
N HIS A 88 -3.56 8.40 1.54
CA HIS A 88 -2.90 9.67 1.25
C HIS A 88 -2.24 9.72 -0.12
N HIS A 89 -2.00 8.57 -0.74
CA HIS A 89 -1.35 8.47 -2.05
C HIS A 89 -2.17 7.55 -2.95
N VAL A 90 -2.88 8.16 -3.90
CA VAL A 90 -3.51 7.43 -5.01
C VAL A 90 -2.48 6.53 -5.66
N ASP A 91 -2.91 5.36 -6.14
CA ASP A 91 -2.07 4.32 -6.75
C ASP A 91 -1.04 3.65 -5.83
N SER A 92 -0.88 4.09 -4.57
CA SER A 92 -0.04 3.36 -3.62
C SER A 92 -0.84 2.34 -2.84
N LEU A 93 -0.30 1.12 -2.76
CA LEU A 93 -0.88 0.03 -1.98
C LEU A 93 0.20 -0.92 -1.48
N TYR A 94 -0.13 -1.58 -0.37
CA TYR A 94 0.71 -2.58 0.27
C TYR A 94 0.02 -3.95 0.18
N ALA A 95 0.81 -4.99 -0.03
CA ALA A 95 0.36 -6.37 -0.05
C ALA A 95 1.20 -7.21 0.91
N GLY A 96 0.52 -7.89 1.83
CA GLY A 96 1.09 -8.93 2.68
C GLY A 96 0.86 -10.29 2.02
N THR A 97 1.93 -11.05 1.86
CA THR A 97 1.92 -12.43 1.36
C THR A 97 2.45 -13.38 2.45
N GLY A 98 2.45 -14.69 2.20
CA GLY A 98 2.94 -15.69 3.14
C GLY A 98 4.40 -15.54 3.61
N GLY A 99 5.19 -14.65 3.00
CA GLY A 99 6.55 -14.35 3.46
C GLY A 99 7.06 -12.93 3.17
N PHE A 100 6.32 -12.10 2.44
CA PHE A 100 6.77 -10.79 1.99
C PHE A 100 5.78 -9.67 2.28
N VAL A 101 6.32 -8.49 2.56
CA VAL A 101 5.58 -7.22 2.51
C VAL A 101 6.03 -6.47 1.27
N LEU A 102 5.10 -6.26 0.34
CA LEU A 102 5.36 -5.63 -0.95
C LEU A 102 4.63 -4.29 -1.01
N LYS A 103 5.23 -3.30 -1.66
CA LYS A 103 4.63 -1.98 -1.92
C LYS A 103 4.61 -1.70 -3.41
N SER A 104 3.49 -1.15 -3.87
CA SER A 104 3.32 -0.54 -5.19
C SER A 104 3.12 0.97 -5.05
N LEU A 105 3.52 1.70 -6.10
CA LEU A 105 3.34 3.14 -6.28
C LEU A 105 2.59 3.47 -7.59
N ASP A 106 2.07 2.46 -8.28
CA ASP A 106 1.56 2.54 -9.66
C ASP A 106 0.29 1.69 -9.86
N GLY A 107 -0.57 1.64 -8.84
CA GLY A 107 -1.88 0.98 -8.91
C GLY A 107 -1.77 -0.54 -8.99
N GLY A 108 -0.63 -1.10 -8.61
CA GLY A 108 -0.34 -2.53 -8.54
C GLY A 108 0.28 -3.11 -9.82
N GLN A 109 0.77 -2.26 -10.72
CA GLN A 109 1.46 -2.68 -11.94
C GLN A 109 2.87 -3.22 -11.61
N SER A 110 3.59 -2.59 -10.69
CA SER A 110 4.89 -3.04 -10.20
C SER A 110 4.98 -3.03 -8.68
N TRP A 111 5.90 -3.84 -8.14
CA TRP A 111 6.00 -4.13 -6.71
C TRP A 111 7.45 -4.18 -6.25
N THR A 112 7.72 -3.46 -5.16
CA THR A 112 9.00 -3.45 -4.45
C THR A 112 8.87 -4.24 -3.16
N ASP A 113 9.83 -5.14 -2.89
CA ASP A 113 9.90 -5.91 -1.66
C ASP A 113 10.49 -5.05 -0.52
N LEU A 114 9.69 -4.84 0.52
CA LEU A 114 10.04 -4.10 1.72
C LEU A 114 10.39 -5.00 2.91
N SER A 115 10.35 -6.33 2.75
CA SER A 115 10.46 -7.29 3.86
C SER A 115 11.75 -7.09 4.65
N GLN A 116 12.87 -6.82 3.97
CA GLN A 116 14.15 -6.50 4.60
C GLN A 116 14.12 -5.24 5.48
N TRP A 117 13.27 -4.26 5.18
CA TRP A 117 13.19 -2.98 5.88
C TRP A 117 12.10 -2.95 6.95
N VAL A 118 11.10 -3.82 6.84
CA VAL A 118 10.07 -4.02 7.88
C VAL A 118 10.59 -4.95 8.97
N LEU A 119 11.37 -5.97 8.60
CA LEU A 119 11.93 -6.95 9.55
C LEU A 119 13.24 -6.49 10.20
N SER A 120 13.85 -5.41 9.70
CA SER A 120 15.00 -4.75 10.34
C SER A 120 14.58 -3.38 10.83
N PRO A 121 14.68 -3.06 12.13
CA PRO A 121 14.44 -1.69 12.59
C PRO A 121 15.44 -0.77 11.88
N MET A 122 14.93 0.24 11.15
CA MET A 122 15.80 1.18 10.43
C MET A 122 16.86 1.75 11.37
N PRO A 123 18.14 1.84 10.96
CA PRO A 123 19.08 2.68 11.69
C PRO A 123 18.49 4.10 11.71
N ARG A 124 18.38 4.66 12.91
CA ARG A 124 17.86 6.02 13.10
C ARG A 124 18.62 6.96 12.16
N ARG A 125 17.92 7.83 11.43
CA ARG A 125 18.57 8.87 10.61
C ARG A 125 19.59 9.60 11.51
N PRO A 126 20.85 9.80 11.07
CA PRO A 126 21.76 10.66 11.78
C PRO A 126 21.10 12.04 11.87
N THR A 127 20.84 12.51 13.10
CA THR A 127 20.48 13.90 13.34
C THR A 127 21.53 14.75 12.65
N GLN A 128 21.14 15.63 11.72
CA GLN A 128 22.09 16.62 11.21
C GLN A 128 22.54 17.44 12.42
N MET A 129 23.82 17.32 12.78
CA MET A 129 24.46 18.21 13.72
C MET A 129 24.61 19.55 13.00
N GLU A 130 23.67 20.44 13.27
CA GLU A 130 23.80 21.84 12.94
C GLU A 130 24.81 22.50 13.89
N SER A 131 25.55 23.47 13.34
CA SER A 131 26.40 24.47 14.00
C SER A 131 27.87 24.15 14.29
N GLU A 132 28.70 24.37 13.28
CA GLU A 132 29.95 25.12 13.51
C GLU A 132 29.92 26.38 12.64
N ARG A 133 29.57 27.52 13.25
CA ARG A 133 29.93 28.83 12.70
C ARG A 133 31.41 29.06 13.06
N PRO A 134 32.28 29.43 12.12
CA PRO A 134 33.61 29.87 12.49
C PRO A 134 33.54 31.24 13.17
N GLN A 135 34.13 31.35 14.37
CA GLN A 135 34.42 32.63 15.02
C GLN A 135 35.49 33.37 14.21
N ALA A 136 35.23 34.62 13.85
CA ALA A 136 36.24 35.52 13.30
C ALA A 136 37.27 35.87 14.39
N PRO A 137 38.58 35.86 14.13
CA PRO A 137 39.54 36.34 15.10
C PRO A 137 39.51 37.87 15.19
N ALA A 138 39.51 38.35 16.44
CA ALA A 138 39.59 39.75 16.81
C ALA A 138 40.93 40.38 16.39
N THR A 139 40.85 41.64 16.00
CA THR A 139 41.96 42.55 15.74
C THR A 139 42.83 42.76 16.99
N GLY A 140 44.15 42.73 16.80
CA GLY A 140 45.15 43.17 17.77
C GLY A 140 46.21 44.03 17.09
N HIS A 141 46.31 45.29 17.52
CA HIS A 141 47.12 46.37 16.97
C HIS A 141 48.60 46.35 17.40
N SER A 142 49.44 46.98 16.55
CA SER A 142 50.68 47.75 16.86
C SER A 142 51.95 46.92 17.22
N THR A 143 53.17 47.18 16.76
CA THR A 143 53.92 48.45 16.60
C THR A 143 55.15 48.25 15.69
N ARG A 144 55.56 49.34 15.01
CA ARG A 144 56.85 49.61 14.31
C ARG A 144 58.10 48.89 14.85
N GLU A 145 59.08 48.60 13.97
CA GLU A 145 60.37 49.34 13.91
C GLU A 145 61.27 48.97 12.71
N ARG A 146 62.18 49.90 12.41
CA ARG A 146 63.07 50.06 11.25
C ARG A 146 64.16 48.98 11.13
N ARG A 147 64.58 48.66 9.89
CA ARG A 147 65.90 49.05 9.35
C ARG A 147 65.93 48.94 7.83
#